data_AF-A0A7Y0HM61-F1
#
_entry.id   AF-A0A7Y0HM61-F1
#
_cell.length_a   1.000
_cell.length_b   1.000
_cell.length_c   1.000
_cell.angle_alpha   90.00
_cell.angle_beta   90.00
_cell.angle_gamma   90.00
#
_symmetry.space_group_name_H-M   'P 1'
#
loop_
_entity.id
_entity.type
_entity.pdbx_description
1 polymer ?
#
loop_
_entity_poly.entity_id
_entity_poly.type
_entity_poly.pdbx_seq_one_letter_code
_entity_poly.pdbx_strand_id
1 'polypeptide(L)' 'MLVVGRKQGESIIIGNDIKITVMKSNSGATRLAIEAPKYMPISREELYADYKDKFD' A
#
# COMPACT_ATOMS: atom_id res chain seq x y z
N MET A 1 -15.01 -1.22 5.57
CA MET A 1 -13.95 -2.20 5.25
C MET A 1 -14.35 -2.91 3.96
N LEU A 2 -13.49 -2.91 2.94
CA LEU A 2 -13.72 -3.62 1.67
C LEU A 2 -12.74 -4.80 1.59
N VAL A 3 -13.24 -6.00 1.30
CA VAL A 3 -12.42 -7.21 1.18
C VAL A 3 -12.51 -7.73 -0.25
N VAL A 4 -11.37 -7.76 -0.95
CA VAL A 4 -11.28 -8.21 -2.33
C VAL A 4 -10.07 -9.11 -2.51
N GLY A 5 -10.27 -10.29 -3.11
CA GLY A 5 -9.17 -11.14 -3.56
C GLY A 5 -8.56 -10.58 -4.85
N ARG A 6 -7.23 -10.59 -4.93
CA ARG A 6 -6.45 -10.20 -6.12
C ARG A 6 -5.37 -11.24 -6.40
N LYS A 7 -5.21 -11.60 -7.66
CA LYS A 7 -4.10 -12.42 -8.18
C LYS A 7 -2.89 -11.52 -8.48
N GLN A 8 -1.75 -12.15 -8.71
CA GLN A 8 -0.55 -11.47 -9.16
C GLN A 8 -0.83 -10.66 -10.44
N GLY A 9 -0.38 -9.40 -10.46
CA GLY A 9 -0.54 -8.48 -11.58
C GLY A 9 -1.86 -7.73 -11.56
N GLU A 10 -2.81 -8.08 -10.68
CA GLU A 10 -4.03 -7.31 -10.52
C GLU A 10 -3.82 -6.11 -9.59
N SER A 11 -4.57 -5.05 -9.86
CA SER A 11 -4.51 -3.81 -9.09
C SER A 11 -5.86 -3.41 -8.50
N ILE A 12 -5.79 -2.57 -7.47
CA ILE A 12 -6.90 -1.91 -6.80
C ILE A 12 -6.64 -0.41 -6.91
N ILE A 13 -7.66 0.36 -7.27
CA ILE A 13 -7.60 1.81 -7.32
C ILE A 13 -8.40 2.37 -6.14
N ILE A 14 -7.82 3.31 -5.41
CA ILE A 14 -8.46 4.02 -4.29
C ILE A 14 -8.52 5.51 -4.65
N GLY A 15 -9.73 6.05 -4.72
CA GLY A 15 -9.94 7.42 -5.21
C GLY A 15 -9.50 7.55 -6.68
N ASN A 16 -8.81 8.64 -6.99
CA ASN A 16 -8.34 8.92 -8.35
C ASN A 16 -6.83 8.77 -8.52
N ASP A 17 -6.08 8.71 -7.42
CA ASP A 17 -4.63 8.91 -7.45
C ASP A 17 -3.82 7.76 -6.82
N ILE A 18 -4.49 6.82 -6.16
CA ILE A 18 -3.82 5.70 -5.48
C ILE A 18 -4.09 4.41 -6.24
N LYS A 19 -3.02 3.70 -6.62
CA LYS A 19 -3.08 2.38 -7.26
C LYS A 19 -2.21 1.40 -6.48
N ILE A 20 -2.83 0.32 -6.01
CA ILE A 20 -2.16 -0.78 -5.30
C ILE A 20 -2.11 -1.98 -6.23
N THR A 21 -0.93 -2.48 -6.55
CA THR A 21 -0.73 -3.64 -7.44
C THR A 21 -0.15 -4.80 -6.66
N VAL A 22 -0.73 -5.98 -6.83
CA VAL A 22 -0.24 -7.22 -6.21
C VAL A 22 0.93 -7.77 -7.03
N MET A 23 2.11 -7.75 -6.43
CA MET A 23 3.34 -8.24 -7.01
C MET A 23 3.72 -9.57 -6.36
N LYS A 24 4.18 -10.53 -7.18
CA LYS A 24 4.72 -11.78 -6.64
C LYS A 24 6.15 -11.56 -6.20
N SER A 25 6.48 -12.07 -5.01
CA SER A 25 7.87 -12.32 -4.64
C SER A 25 8.19 -13.79 -4.89
N ASN A 26 9.41 -14.07 -5.33
CA ASN A 26 9.91 -15.46 -5.43
C ASN A 26 10.04 -16.15 -4.06
N SER A 27 9.92 -15.41 -2.96
CA SER A 27 10.13 -15.90 -1.59
C SER A 27 8.84 -16.29 -0.86
N GLY A 28 7.71 -16.46 -1.55
CA GLY A 28 6.42 -16.78 -0.94
C GLY A 28 5.71 -15.62 -0.24
N ALA A 29 6.38 -14.47 -0.10
CA ALA A 29 5.78 -13.23 0.38
C ALA A 29 5.04 -12.49 -0.75
N THR A 30 3.82 -12.01 -0.48
CA THR A 30 3.13 -11.10 -1.41
C THR A 30 3.75 -9.71 -1.29
N ARG A 31 4.21 -9.15 -2.40
CA ARG A 31 4.64 -7.74 -2.46
C ARG A 31 3.49 -6.89 -2.92
N LEU A 32 3.38 -5.68 -2.39
CA LEU A 32 2.43 -4.68 -2.83
C LEU A 32 3.21 -3.51 -3.40
N ALA A 33 2.93 -3.14 -4.64
CA ALA A 33 3.39 -1.88 -5.21
C ALA A 33 2.29 -0.84 -4.99
N ILE A 34 2.61 0.27 -4.33
CA ILE A 34 1.67 1.35 -4.05
C ILE A 34 2.16 2.58 -4.82
N GLU A 35 1.36 3.01 -5.79
CA GLU A 35 1.55 4.27 -6.50
C GLU A 35 0.58 5.28 -5.89
N ALA A 36 1.11 6.39 -5.39
CA ALA A 36 0.33 7.50 -4.86
C ALA A 36 1.06 8.82 -5.21
N PRO A 37 0.36 9.96 -5.19
CA PRO A 37 0.96 11.25 -5.48
C PRO A 37 1.94 11.67 -4.37
N LYS A 38 2.92 12.51 -4.73
CA LYS A 38 4.03 12.90 -3.83
C LYS A 38 3.62 13.59 -2.54
N TYR A 39 2.47 14.26 -2.53
CA TYR A 39 1.95 14.94 -1.34
C TYR A 39 1.36 13.98 -0.32
N MET A 40 1.12 12.71 -0.71
CA MET A 40 0.55 11.69 0.16
C MET A 40 1.68 10.77 0.65
N PRO A 41 2.07 10.86 1.93
CA PRO A 41 3.08 9.98 2.48
C PRO A 41 2.54 8.56 2.57
N ILE A 42 3.34 7.59 2.11
CA ILE A 42 3.07 6.16 2.27
C ILE A 42 4.10 5.61 3.24
N SER A 43 3.63 5.11 4.38
CA SER A 43 4.46 4.45 5.38
C SER A 43 3.90 3.07 5.68
N ARG A 44 4.78 2.17 6.13
CA ARG A 44 4.33 0.89 6.67
C ARG A 44 3.77 1.09 8.06
N GLU A 45 2.75 0.32 8.42
CA GLU A 45 2.03 0.48 9.68
C GLU A 45 2.99 0.40 10.88
N GLU A 46 3.96 -0.53 10.85
CA GLU A 46 4.93 -0.70 11.92
C GLU A 46 5.84 0.53 12.11
N LEU A 47 6.04 1.32 11.06
CA LEU A 47 6.81 2.57 11.13
C LEU A 47 5.94 3.78 11.42
N TYR A 48 4.63 3.68 11.21
CA TYR A 48 3.70 4.80 11.36
C TYR A 48 3.49 5.19 12.84
N ALA A 49 3.59 4.24 13.76
CA ALA A 49 3.48 4.48 15.19
C ALA A 49 4.50 5.52 15.70
N ASP A 50 5.74 5.50 15.19
CA ASP A 50 6.79 6.47 15.53
C ASP A 50 6.55 7.88 14.96
N TYR A 51 5.77 8.02 13.88
CA TYR A 51 5.51 9.32 13.26
C TYR A 51 4.32 10.05 13.87
N LYS A 52 3.34 9.32 14.42
CA LYS A 52 2.12 9.93 14.98
C LYS A 52 2.39 10.71 16.28
N ASP A 53 3.42 10.33 17.03
CA ASP A 53 3.82 11.01 18.28
C ASP A 53 4.59 12.32 18.04
N LYS A 54 5.08 12.55 16.80
CA LYS A 54 5.95 13.70 16.48
C LYS A 54 5.26 14.91 15.87
N PHE A 55 3.95 14.83 15.61
CA PHE A 55 3.18 15.87 14.92
C PHE A 55 1.83 16.20 15.58
N ASP A 56 1.62 15.76 16.83
CA ASP A 56 0.54 16.26 17.71
C ASP A 56 1.10 17.29 18.69
#